data_AF-A0A1F0VS78-F1
#
_entry.id   AF-A0A1F0VS78-F1
#
_cell.length_a   1.000
_cell.length_b   1.000
_cell.length_c   1.000
_cell.angle_alpha   90.00
_cell.angle_beta   90.00
_cell.angle_gamma   90.00
#
_symmetry.space_group_name_H-M   'P 1'
#
loop_
_entity.id
_entity.type
_entity.pdbx_description
1 polymer ?
#
loop_
_entity_poly.entity_id
_entity_poly.type
_entity_poly.pdbx_seq_one_letter_code
_entity_poly.pdbx_strand_id
1 'polypeptide(L)'
;MHYTSWDRSDRQNPVLLVGEGPASLGMFQERSADVEGEHWRLGLDDLGASVTLEDDRVYRLAGNPKRDKRLEASLDGRTFAFINEAGGDWIVEDHDGLKIAQFSSKNSGVRKAILEFEGEDSDDSDDLSHSEIAALSWFTRVILEARTQKTAIPIIATLLLMTIVAIVAVLL
;
A
#
# COMPACT_ATOMS: atom_id res chain seq x y z
N MET A 1 -16.92 6.25 9.18
CA MET A 1 -15.97 5.56 8.27
C MET A 1 -14.60 6.17 8.47
N HIS A 2 -13.68 5.42 9.08
CA HIS A 2 -12.29 5.85 9.29
C HIS A 2 -11.45 5.46 8.07
N TYR A 3 -10.56 6.34 7.62
CA TYR A 3 -9.63 6.01 6.53
C TYR A 3 -8.26 6.61 6.83
N THR A 4 -7.25 6.12 6.13
CA THR A 4 -5.91 6.72 6.13
C THR A 4 -5.56 7.25 4.75
N SER A 5 -4.75 8.30 4.72
CA SER A 5 -4.26 8.88 3.46
C SER A 5 -2.78 9.28 3.60
N TRP A 6 -2.16 9.70 2.51
CA TRP A 6 -0.74 10.06 2.50
C TRP A 6 -0.54 11.52 2.12
N ASP A 7 0.07 12.32 3.01
CA ASP A 7 0.69 13.57 2.62
C ASP A 7 2.03 13.26 1.95
N ARG A 8 2.21 13.80 0.74
CA ARG A 8 3.40 13.61 -0.10
C ARG A 8 3.99 14.94 -0.55
N SER A 9 3.69 16.02 0.17
CA SER A 9 4.28 17.35 -0.05
C SER A 9 5.81 17.27 0.01
N ASP A 10 6.35 16.47 0.93
CA ASP A 10 7.70 15.91 0.84
C ASP A 10 7.64 14.47 0.29
N ARG A 11 8.30 14.23 -0.84
CA ARG A 11 8.32 12.92 -1.49
C ARG A 11 9.27 11.93 -0.82
N GLN A 12 10.29 12.41 -0.12
CA GLN A 12 11.26 11.57 0.58
C GLN A 12 10.75 11.16 1.96
N ASN A 13 9.88 11.99 2.54
CA ASN A 13 9.30 11.78 3.86
C ASN A 13 7.76 11.84 3.84
N PRO A 14 7.08 11.00 3.04
CA PRO A 14 5.63 10.94 3.04
C PRO A 14 5.08 10.57 4.42
N VAL A 15 4.05 11.31 4.84
CA VAL A 15 3.41 11.17 6.15
C VAL A 15 2.08 10.44 5.98
N LEU A 16 1.86 9.41 6.79
CA LEU A 16 0.59 8.71 6.89
C LEU A 16 -0.35 9.51 7.80
N LEU A 17 -1.47 9.93 7.26
CA LEU A 17 -2.50 10.72 7.94
C LEU A 17 -3.71 9.88 8.33
N VAL A 18 -4.34 10.24 9.43
CA VAL A 18 -5.71 9.81 9.75
C VAL A 18 -6.68 10.74 9.01
N GLY A 19 -7.55 10.16 8.19
CA GLY A 19 -8.43 10.91 7.30
C GLY A 19 -7.62 11.79 6.34
N GLU A 20 -7.89 13.10 6.36
CA GLU A 20 -7.16 14.14 5.63
C GLU A 20 -6.17 14.93 6.52
N GLY A 21 -5.93 14.47 7.75
CA GLY A 21 -5.15 15.17 8.77
C GLY A 21 -6.00 16.09 9.66
N PRO A 22 -5.39 16.82 10.60
CA PRO A 22 -3.95 16.98 10.79
C PRO A 22 -3.28 15.85 11.58
N ALA A 23 -4.05 14.90 12.13
CA ALA A 23 -3.49 13.77 12.85
C ALA A 23 -2.69 12.85 11.91
N SER A 24 -1.50 12.44 12.34
CA SER A 24 -0.62 11.52 11.61
C SER A 24 -0.30 10.29 12.42
N LEU A 25 -0.11 9.17 11.73
CA LEU A 25 0.30 7.89 12.32
C LEU A 25 1.81 7.67 12.24
N GLY A 26 2.46 8.23 11.21
CA GLY A 26 3.90 8.11 11.08
C GLY A 26 4.46 8.70 9.79
N MET A 27 5.79 8.79 9.74
CA MET A 27 6.55 9.25 8.59
C MET A 27 7.29 8.06 7.97
N PHE A 28 7.20 7.89 6.66
CA PHE A 28 7.78 6.74 5.97
C PHE A 28 8.83 7.21 4.96
N GLN A 29 9.97 6.54 4.96
CA GLN A 29 11.06 6.70 3.98
C GLN A 29 11.17 5.44 3.13
N GLU A 30 12.21 5.34 2.30
CA GLU A 30 12.40 4.19 1.40
C GLU A 30 12.63 2.87 2.15
N ARG A 31 13.41 2.90 3.25
CA ARG A 31 13.84 1.70 4.00
C ARG A 31 13.56 1.76 5.49
N SER A 32 12.86 2.80 5.94
CA SER A 32 12.55 3.04 7.34
C SER A 32 11.24 3.79 7.48
N ALA A 33 10.65 3.73 8.67
CA ALA A 33 9.54 4.58 9.06
C ALA A 33 9.65 4.92 10.55
N ASP A 34 9.09 6.04 10.94
CA ASP A 34 8.90 6.42 12.34
C ASP A 34 7.38 6.47 12.60
N VAL A 35 6.86 5.49 13.34
CA VAL A 35 5.43 5.31 13.60
C VAL A 35 5.21 5.37 15.10
N GLU A 36 4.40 6.33 15.57
CA GLU A 36 4.18 6.59 17.00
C GLU A 36 5.45 6.75 17.86
N GLY A 37 6.56 7.14 17.25
CA GLY A 37 7.85 7.29 17.93
C GLY A 37 8.71 6.01 17.94
N GLU A 38 8.22 4.90 17.40
CA GLU A 38 9.02 3.69 17.16
C GLU A 38 9.69 3.72 15.79
N HIS A 39 10.95 3.31 15.75
CA HIS A 39 11.70 3.23 14.49
C HIS A 39 11.52 1.86 13.85
N TRP A 40 10.98 1.85 12.64
CA TRP A 40 10.72 0.66 11.86
C TRP A 40 11.72 0.53 10.73
N ARG A 41 12.16 -0.70 10.46
CA ARG A 41 12.92 -1.04 9.25
C ARG A 41 11.99 -1.64 8.20
N LEU A 42 12.01 -1.08 7.00
CA LEU A 42 11.18 -1.54 5.89
C LEU A 42 12.00 -2.40 4.92
N GLY A 43 11.40 -3.49 4.48
CA GLY A 43 11.96 -4.42 3.50
C GLY A 43 10.96 -4.67 2.37
N LEU A 44 11.46 -4.67 1.13
CA LEU A 44 10.71 -5.09 -0.04
C LEU A 44 11.56 -6.10 -0.82
N ASP A 45 10.93 -7.17 -1.28
CA ASP A 45 11.52 -8.13 -2.20
C ASP A 45 10.48 -8.61 -3.23
N ASP A 46 10.87 -9.54 -4.10
CA ASP A 46 9.95 -10.07 -5.12
C ASP A 46 8.88 -11.03 -4.56
N LEU A 47 9.01 -11.44 -3.30
CA LEU A 47 8.12 -12.35 -2.58
C LEU A 47 7.21 -11.63 -1.57
N GLY A 48 7.35 -10.31 -1.42
CA GLY A 48 6.47 -9.50 -0.59
C GLY A 48 7.14 -8.27 0.04
N ALA A 49 6.69 -7.96 1.25
CA ALA A 49 7.18 -6.84 2.02
C ALA A 49 7.24 -7.17 3.51
N SER A 50 8.10 -6.49 4.25
CA SER A 50 8.26 -6.68 5.68
C SER A 50 8.49 -5.37 6.42
N VAL A 51 7.98 -5.28 7.63
CA VAL A 51 8.28 -4.23 8.60
C VAL A 51 8.90 -4.91 9.81
N THR A 52 10.10 -4.49 10.22
CA THR A 52 10.72 -4.93 11.48
C THR A 52 10.61 -3.80 12.48
N LEU A 53 9.96 -4.06 13.61
CA LEU A 53 9.79 -3.13 14.72
C LEU A 53 11.07 -3.07 15.56
N GLU A 54 11.12 -2.13 16.50
CA GLU A 54 12.28 -1.96 17.39
C GLU A 54 12.48 -3.14 18.36
N ASP A 55 11.40 -3.86 18.68
CA ASP A 55 11.38 -5.05 19.53
C ASP A 55 11.59 -6.37 18.76
N ASP A 56 12.11 -6.28 17.53
CA ASP A 56 12.35 -7.39 16.59
C ASP A 56 11.09 -8.14 16.10
N ARG A 57 9.87 -7.68 16.45
CA ARG A 57 8.65 -8.20 15.80
C ARG A 57 8.67 -7.86 14.31
N VAL A 58 8.10 -8.76 13.51
CA VAL A 58 8.06 -8.61 12.06
C VAL A 58 6.62 -8.68 11.57
N TYR A 59 6.15 -7.59 10.97
CA TYR A 59 4.98 -7.61 10.12
C TYR A 59 5.40 -8.02 8.72
N ARG A 60 4.60 -8.85 8.06
CA ARG A 60 4.94 -9.40 6.74
C ARG A 60 3.73 -9.41 5.83
N LEU A 61 3.92 -8.97 4.59
CA LEU A 61 3.03 -9.23 3.47
C LEU A 61 3.70 -10.30 2.59
N ALA A 62 3.04 -11.43 2.41
CA ALA A 62 3.54 -12.56 1.64
C ALA A 62 2.81 -12.69 0.29
N GLY A 63 3.59 -12.99 -0.75
CA GLY A 63 3.14 -13.13 -2.12
C GLY A 63 3.64 -11.99 -3.01
N ASN A 64 3.46 -12.13 -4.32
CA ASN A 64 3.97 -11.20 -5.30
C ASN A 64 3.00 -10.02 -5.52
N PRO A 65 3.30 -8.79 -5.05
CA PRO A 65 2.35 -7.68 -5.12
C PRO A 65 2.02 -7.25 -6.56
N LYS A 66 2.91 -7.58 -7.52
CA LYS A 66 2.77 -7.25 -8.94
C LYS A 66 1.77 -8.15 -9.66
N ARG A 67 1.44 -9.33 -9.13
CA ARG A 67 0.70 -10.38 -9.87
C ARG A 67 -0.42 -11.03 -9.08
N ASP A 68 -0.20 -11.29 -7.79
CA ASP A 68 -1.10 -12.15 -7.04
C ASP A 68 -2.39 -11.41 -6.71
N LYS A 69 -3.52 -12.11 -6.85
CA LYS A 69 -4.85 -11.58 -6.53
C LYS A 69 -5.20 -11.72 -5.05
N ARG A 70 -4.41 -12.47 -4.30
CA ARG A 70 -4.55 -12.66 -2.87
C ARG A 70 -3.16 -12.60 -2.26
N LEU A 71 -2.96 -11.76 -1.27
CA LEU A 71 -1.71 -11.61 -0.52
C LEU A 71 -2.03 -11.76 0.96
N GLU A 72 -1.22 -12.51 1.69
CA GLU A 72 -1.44 -12.77 3.11
C GLU A 72 -0.55 -11.84 3.93
N ALA A 73 -1.13 -11.09 4.85
CA ALA A 73 -0.41 -10.23 5.79
C ALA A 73 -0.46 -10.85 7.20
N SER A 74 0.67 -10.87 7.88
CA SER A 74 0.81 -11.30 9.27
C SER A 74 1.31 -10.12 10.08
N LEU A 75 0.57 -9.74 11.12
CA LEU A 75 0.88 -8.66 12.06
C LEU A 75 0.84 -9.23 13.48
N ASP A 76 2.00 -9.67 13.97
CA ASP A 76 2.19 -10.17 15.35
C ASP A 76 1.08 -11.12 15.86
N GLY A 77 0.87 -12.22 15.14
CA GLY A 77 -0.12 -13.23 15.49
C GLY A 77 -1.50 -13.01 14.87
N ARG A 78 -1.81 -11.82 14.37
CA ARG A 78 -3.02 -11.56 13.56
C ARG A 78 -2.72 -11.74 12.08
N THR A 79 -3.64 -12.38 11.36
CA THR A 79 -3.51 -12.62 9.92
C THR A 79 -4.62 -11.90 9.18
N PHE A 80 -4.27 -11.29 8.05
CA PHE A 80 -5.18 -10.58 7.17
C PHE A 80 -4.94 -10.97 5.73
N ALA A 81 -5.96 -10.91 4.91
CA ALA A 81 -5.88 -11.23 3.49
C ALA A 81 -6.24 -10.02 2.64
N PHE A 82 -5.30 -9.57 1.81
CA PHE A 82 -5.53 -8.58 0.78
C PHE A 82 -6.05 -9.28 -0.48
N ILE A 83 -7.29 -9.03 -0.86
CA ILE A 83 -7.97 -9.75 -1.95
C ILE A 83 -8.38 -8.77 -3.04
N ASN A 84 -7.94 -9.03 -4.26
CA ASN A 84 -8.31 -8.25 -5.42
C ASN A 84 -9.66 -8.72 -5.97
N GLU A 85 -10.64 -7.83 -5.86
CA GLU A 85 -11.93 -7.97 -6.48
C GLU A 85 -11.93 -7.48 -7.95
N ALA A 86 -13.09 -7.57 -8.59
CA ALA A 86 -13.27 -7.19 -9.97
C ALA A 86 -12.85 -5.72 -10.22
N GLY A 87 -12.12 -5.50 -11.30
CA GLY A 87 -11.76 -4.15 -11.74
C GLY A 87 -10.68 -3.44 -10.89
N GLY A 88 -9.95 -4.13 -10.01
CA GLY A 88 -8.86 -3.49 -9.28
C GLY A 88 -9.29 -2.83 -7.95
N ASP A 89 -10.49 -3.14 -7.49
CA ASP A 89 -10.90 -2.88 -6.11
C ASP A 89 -10.34 -4.00 -5.22
N TRP A 90 -9.99 -3.66 -3.99
CA TRP A 90 -9.37 -4.57 -3.04
C TRP A 90 -10.07 -4.48 -1.70
N ILE A 91 -10.17 -5.62 -1.05
CA ILE A 91 -10.61 -5.74 0.34
C ILE A 91 -9.48 -6.31 1.19
N VAL A 92 -9.54 -6.02 2.48
CA VAL A 92 -8.73 -6.64 3.51
C VAL A 92 -9.70 -7.40 4.41
N GLU A 93 -9.53 -8.72 4.47
CA GLU A 93 -10.26 -9.59 5.39
C GLU A 93 -9.36 -9.94 6.58
N ASP A 94 -9.96 -10.13 7.75
CA ASP A 94 -9.27 -10.74 8.89
C ASP A 94 -9.27 -12.28 8.78
N HIS A 95 -8.82 -12.94 9.86
CA HIS A 95 -8.75 -14.40 9.92
C HIS A 95 -10.11 -15.12 9.89
N ASP A 96 -11.19 -14.44 10.28
CA ASP A 96 -12.56 -14.96 10.26
C ASP A 96 -13.25 -14.73 8.92
N GLY A 97 -12.57 -14.05 7.99
CA GLY A 97 -13.13 -13.65 6.69
C GLY A 97 -14.02 -12.41 6.78
N LEU A 98 -13.97 -11.67 7.90
CA LEU A 98 -14.65 -10.39 8.04
C LEU A 98 -13.86 -9.32 7.29
N LYS A 99 -14.55 -8.59 6.42
CA LYS A 99 -13.95 -7.43 5.75
C LYS A 99 -13.73 -6.31 6.76
N ILE A 100 -12.48 -5.93 6.95
CA ILE A 100 -12.06 -4.85 7.87
C ILE A 100 -11.64 -3.58 7.15
N ALA A 101 -11.25 -3.67 5.86
CA ALA A 101 -10.83 -2.51 5.09
C ALA A 101 -10.97 -2.72 3.58
N GLN A 102 -10.86 -1.63 2.82
CA GLN A 102 -10.86 -1.63 1.37
C GLN A 102 -10.00 -0.50 0.78
N PHE A 103 -9.53 -0.71 -0.45
CA PHE A 103 -8.90 0.33 -1.26
C PHE A 103 -9.13 0.05 -2.75
N SER A 104 -8.92 1.05 -3.60
CA SER A 104 -9.00 0.88 -5.05
C SER A 104 -7.73 1.28 -5.76
N SER A 105 -7.36 0.49 -6.76
CA SER A 105 -6.29 0.82 -7.71
C SER A 105 -6.79 1.63 -8.92
N LYS A 106 -8.10 1.83 -9.07
CA LYS A 106 -8.71 2.59 -10.18
C LYS A 106 -8.47 4.09 -10.02
N ASN A 107 -8.13 4.79 -11.12
CA ASN A 107 -8.08 6.26 -11.27
C ASN A 107 -7.22 7.07 -10.27
N SER A 108 -6.57 6.42 -9.30
CA SER A 108 -5.83 7.07 -8.21
C SER A 108 -4.32 6.83 -8.31
N GLY A 109 -3.88 5.70 -8.87
CA GLY A 109 -2.47 5.27 -8.82
C GLY A 109 -1.91 5.40 -7.39
N VAL A 110 -0.62 5.67 -7.26
CA VAL A 110 -0.01 5.93 -5.94
C VAL A 110 -0.35 7.32 -5.38
N ARG A 111 -1.06 8.17 -6.12
CA ARG A 111 -1.31 9.56 -5.71
C ARG A 111 -2.33 9.66 -4.59
N LYS A 112 -3.23 8.68 -4.46
CA LYS A 112 -4.19 8.55 -3.36
C LYS A 112 -4.24 7.10 -2.89
N ALA A 113 -3.18 6.65 -2.23
CA ALA A 113 -3.14 5.35 -1.56
C ALA A 113 -3.99 5.39 -0.28
N ILE A 114 -5.31 5.48 -0.44
CA ILE A 114 -6.27 5.55 0.65
C ILE A 114 -6.65 4.12 1.05
N LEU A 115 -6.60 3.84 2.35
CA LEU A 115 -7.15 2.61 2.93
C LEU A 115 -8.33 3.01 3.82
N GLU A 116 -9.52 2.56 3.46
CA GLU A 116 -10.77 2.80 4.18
C GLU A 116 -11.03 1.61 5.10
N PHE A 117 -11.29 1.86 6.38
CA PHE A 117 -11.59 0.85 7.38
C PHE A 117 -13.10 0.80 7.63
N GLU A 118 -13.62 -0.42 7.79
CA GLU A 118 -15.01 -0.67 8.18
C GLU A 118 -15.14 -0.47 9.71
N GLY A 119 -16.23 0.18 10.16
CA GLY A 119 -16.57 0.34 11.58
C GLY A 119 -16.47 1.79 12.13
N GLU A 120 -17.55 2.25 12.77
CA GLU A 120 -17.55 3.28 13.84
C GLU A 120 -18.12 2.72 15.16
N ASP A 121 -18.73 1.51 15.14
CA ASP A 121 -19.50 0.92 16.25
C ASP A 121 -19.65 -0.62 16.08
N SER A 122 -18.56 -1.37 15.90
CA SER A 122 -18.60 -2.84 15.96
C SER A 122 -18.04 -3.32 17.29
N ASP A 123 -18.91 -3.41 18.29
CA ASP A 123 -18.69 -3.97 19.64
C ASP A 123 -18.20 -5.45 19.65
N ASP A 124 -17.82 -6.03 18.51
CA ASP A 124 -17.50 -7.46 18.35
C ASP A 124 -16.27 -7.77 17.44
N SER A 125 -15.35 -6.83 17.22
CA SER A 125 -14.07 -7.16 16.53
C SER A 125 -12.91 -6.30 17.00
N ASP A 126 -11.86 -6.93 17.54
CA ASP A 126 -10.59 -6.34 18.02
C ASP A 126 -10.17 -5.05 17.29
N ASP A 127 -10.28 -3.92 17.98
CA ASP A 127 -9.76 -2.62 17.54
C ASP A 127 -8.31 -2.77 17.05
N LEU A 128 -8.06 -2.42 15.79
CA LEU A 128 -6.70 -2.39 15.24
C LEU A 128 -5.89 -1.32 15.96
N SER A 129 -4.70 -1.69 16.44
CA SER A 129 -3.74 -0.73 16.95
C SER A 129 -3.28 0.23 15.84
N HIS A 130 -2.83 1.42 16.21
CA HIS A 130 -2.27 2.37 15.26
C HIS A 130 -1.08 1.80 14.46
N SER A 131 -0.26 0.96 15.08
CA SER A 131 0.81 0.22 14.39
C SER A 131 0.27 -0.73 13.33
N GLU A 132 -0.81 -1.46 13.61
CA GLU A 132 -1.43 -2.34 12.62
C GLU A 132 -2.06 -1.54 11.47
N ILE A 133 -2.78 -0.47 11.80
CA ILE A 133 -3.32 0.46 10.80
C ILE A 133 -2.19 0.98 9.91
N ALA A 134 -1.09 1.46 10.50
CA ALA A 134 0.05 1.98 9.76
C ALA A 134 0.71 0.94 8.86
N ALA A 135 0.86 -0.30 9.33
CA ALA A 135 1.40 -1.40 8.57
C ALA A 135 0.49 -1.81 7.40
N LEU A 136 -0.82 -1.94 7.63
CA LEU A 136 -1.81 -2.25 6.59
C LEU A 136 -1.87 -1.15 5.52
N SER A 137 -1.82 0.12 5.93
CA SER A 137 -1.76 1.27 5.02
C SER A 137 -0.47 1.30 4.21
N TRP A 138 0.66 0.92 4.82
CA TRP A 138 1.93 0.78 4.10
C TRP A 138 1.91 -0.38 3.09
N PHE A 139 1.41 -1.56 3.47
CA PHE A 139 1.24 -2.69 2.55
C PHE A 139 0.33 -2.34 1.36
N THR A 140 -0.77 -1.62 1.62
CA THR A 140 -1.64 -1.07 0.58
C THR A 140 -0.86 -0.23 -0.43
N ARG A 141 -0.02 0.68 0.05
CA ARG A 141 0.85 1.50 -0.79
C ARG A 141 1.84 0.65 -1.59
N VAL A 142 2.47 -0.36 -0.99
CA VAL A 142 3.38 -1.30 -1.68
C VAL A 142 2.66 -2.00 -2.84
N ILE A 143 1.44 -2.49 -2.62
CA ILE A 143 0.62 -3.16 -3.66
C ILE A 143 0.32 -2.19 -4.81
N LEU A 144 -0.09 -0.97 -4.50
CA LEU A 144 -0.42 0.06 -5.50
C LEU A 144 0.83 0.50 -6.30
N GLU A 145 1.98 0.69 -5.64
CA GLU A 145 3.24 1.04 -6.28
C GLU A 145 3.71 -0.05 -7.25
N ALA A 146 3.73 -1.30 -6.79
CA ALA A 146 4.12 -2.46 -7.58
C ALA A 146 3.26 -2.63 -8.84
N ARG A 147 1.95 -2.38 -8.74
CA ARG A 147 1.01 -2.51 -9.87
C ARG A 147 1.04 -1.32 -10.83
N THR A 148 1.34 -0.12 -10.34
CA THR A 148 1.49 1.07 -11.19
C THR A 148 2.73 0.95 -12.09
N GLN A 149 3.86 0.48 -11.57
CA GLN A 149 5.11 0.33 -12.34
C GLN A 149 4.96 -0.60 -13.55
N LYS A 150 4.16 -1.67 -13.42
CA LYS A 150 3.91 -2.64 -14.49
C LYS A 150 3.22 -2.01 -15.72
N THR A 151 2.34 -1.05 -15.50
CA THR A 151 1.56 -0.41 -16.58
C THR A 151 2.37 0.67 -17.30
N ALA A 152 3.31 1.35 -16.62
CA ALA A 152 4.04 2.48 -17.18
C ALA A 152 5.14 2.10 -18.20
N ILE A 153 5.89 1.02 -17.93
CA ILE A 153 7.02 0.58 -18.77
C ILE A 153 6.63 0.33 -20.25
N PRO A 154 5.60 -0.47 -20.57
CA PRO A 154 5.25 -0.74 -21.97
C PRO A 154 4.76 0.52 -22.70
N ILE A 155 4.11 1.45 -22.00
CA ILE A 155 3.66 2.72 -22.58
C ILE A 155 4.87 3.59 -22.94
N ILE A 156 5.83 3.75 -22.03
CA ILE A 156 7.05 4.52 -22.29
C ILE A 156 7.81 3.93 -23.48
N ALA A 157 7.97 2.61 -23.54
CA ALA A 157 8.63 1.94 -24.65
C ALA A 157 7.91 2.18 -25.99
N THR A 158 6.58 2.11 -25.99
CA THR A 158 5.76 2.36 -27.20
C THR A 158 5.87 3.81 -27.66
N LEU A 159 5.85 4.77 -26.73
CA LEU A 159 6.01 6.19 -27.04
C LEU A 159 7.39 6.52 -27.61
N LEU A 160 8.46 5.91 -27.06
CA LEU A 160 9.81 6.04 -27.59
C LEU A 160 9.91 5.47 -29.02
N LEU A 161 9.31 4.30 -29.26
CA LEU A 161 9.28 3.70 -30.59
C LEU A 161 8.54 4.61 -31.60
N MET A 162 7.37 5.14 -31.22
CA MET A 162 6.62 6.09 -32.06
C MET A 162 7.41 7.37 -32.33
N THR A 163 8.15 7.87 -31.34
CA THR A 163 9.01 9.06 -31.51
C THR A 163 10.10 8.79 -32.54
N ILE A 164 10.75 7.63 -32.48
CA ILE A 164 11.78 7.23 -33.46
C ILE A 164 11.16 7.13 -34.87
N VAL A 165 10.00 6.48 -35.01
CA VAL A 165 9.31 6.35 -36.29
C VAL A 165 8.95 7.72 -36.87
N ALA A 166 8.45 8.64 -36.04
CA ALA A 166 8.10 9.99 -36.47
C ALA A 166 9.32 10.77 -36.98
N ILE A 167 10.46 10.67 -36.28
CA ILE A 167 11.72 11.30 -36.71
C ILE A 167 12.17 10.72 -38.06
N VAL A 168 12.15 9.40 -38.21
CA VAL A 168 12.53 8.73 -39.46
C VAL A 168 11.61 9.13 -40.61
N ALA A 169 10.30 9.20 -40.39
CA ALA A 169 9.32 9.58 -41.40
C ALA A 169 9.42 11.05 -41.84
N VAL A 170 9.93 11.95 -40.99
CA VAL A 170 10.16 13.37 -41.35
C VAL A 170 11.50 13.55 -42.08
N LEU A 171 12.48 12.68 -41.84
CA LEU A 171 13.81 12.75 -42.44
C LEU A 171 13.95 12.00 -43.77
N LEU A 172 12.99 11.11 -44.10
CA LEU A 172 12.86 10.41 -45.39
C LEU A 172 11.90 11.12 -46.32
#